data_AF-A0A3D0DLJ7-F1
#
_entry.id   AF-A0A3D0DLJ7-F1
#
_cell.length_a   1.000
_cell.length_b   1.000
_cell.length_c   1.000
_cell.angle_alpha   90.00
_cell.angle_beta   90.00
_cell.angle_gamma   90.00
#
_symmetry.space_group_name_H-M   'P 1'
#
loop_
_entity.id
_entity.type
_entity.pdbx_description
1 polymer ?
#
loop_
_entity_poly.entity_id
_entity_poly.type
_entity_poly.pdbx_seq_one_letter_code
_entity_poly.pdbx_strand_id
1 'polypeptide(L)'
;MAKLYIKAQDLEDYDSVKVFNERGKEVYYTKDDFIATGHRIKIFLADTISECGYVQEKYDREEIKFEFAARDKFGTISRDHRSRMQRYLVDYDEDWDVEGDAVSWNYVVHSGSIEPMKVKSMPYVIPGQALNMCETYILEIDSDSDVLIGLAFALALYALNKYRY
;
A
#
# COMPACT_ATOMS: atom_id res chain seq x y z
N MET A 1 1.69 -15.28 8.40
CA MET A 1 2.69 -14.29 7.97
C MET A 1 2.96 -14.46 6.49
N ALA A 2 2.34 -13.61 5.68
CA ALA A 2 2.53 -13.55 4.25
C ALA A 2 3.44 -12.38 3.89
N LYS A 3 4.23 -12.52 2.81
CA LYS A 3 5.06 -11.44 2.30
C LYS A 3 4.73 -11.09 0.87
N LEU A 4 4.66 -9.79 0.62
CA LEU A 4 4.53 -9.21 -0.70
C LEU A 4 5.78 -8.42 -1.05
N TYR A 5 6.15 -8.46 -2.33
CA TYR A 5 7.33 -7.80 -2.87
C TYR A 5 6.92 -6.91 -4.01
N ILE A 6 7.35 -5.65 -3.96
CA ILE A 6 7.10 -4.64 -4.99
C ILE A 6 8.45 -4.03 -5.38
N LYS A 7 8.77 -3.97 -6.66
CA LYS A 7 9.98 -3.29 -7.12
C LYS A 7 9.79 -1.79 -7.00
N ALA A 8 10.71 -1.09 -6.32
CA ALA A 8 10.59 0.34 -6.07
C ALA A 8 10.54 1.15 -7.37
N GLN A 9 11.45 0.81 -8.31
CA GLN A 9 11.50 1.44 -9.62
C GLN A 9 10.16 1.36 -10.36
N ASP A 10 9.49 0.19 -10.30
CA ASP A 10 8.23 0.02 -11.02
C ASP A 10 7.13 0.94 -10.46
N LEU A 11 7.14 1.16 -9.14
CA LEU A 11 6.16 2.02 -8.46
C LEU A 11 6.42 3.52 -8.69
N GLU A 12 7.68 3.91 -8.81
CA GLU A 12 8.05 5.31 -9.06
C GLU A 12 7.85 5.71 -10.53
N ASP A 13 8.21 4.83 -11.48
CA ASP A 13 8.28 5.15 -12.90
C ASP A 13 7.03 4.80 -13.72
N TYR A 14 6.21 3.84 -13.28
CA TYR A 14 5.08 3.32 -14.08
C TYR A 14 3.72 3.50 -13.42
N ASP A 15 2.70 3.67 -14.25
CA ASP A 15 1.28 3.70 -13.86
C ASP A 15 0.74 2.32 -13.46
N SER A 16 1.51 1.24 -13.67
CA SER A 16 1.09 -0.13 -13.35
C SER A 16 2.23 -0.92 -12.75
N VAL A 17 1.97 -1.56 -11.61
CA VAL A 17 3.00 -2.20 -10.80
C VAL A 17 2.64 -3.65 -10.52
N LYS A 18 3.65 -4.51 -10.50
CA LYS A 18 3.49 -5.93 -10.20
C LYS A 18 3.83 -6.21 -8.74
N VAL A 19 3.02 -7.06 -8.13
CA VAL A 19 3.19 -7.52 -6.75
C VAL A 19 3.46 -9.02 -6.75
N PHE A 20 4.58 -9.40 -6.15
CA PHE A 20 5.04 -10.78 -6.09
C PHE A 20 4.87 -11.35 -4.69
N ASN A 21 4.67 -12.66 -4.60
CA ASN A 21 4.72 -13.39 -3.32
C ASN A 21 6.14 -13.92 -3.03
N GLU A 22 6.29 -14.61 -1.89
CA GLU A 22 7.55 -15.25 -1.46
C GLU A 22 8.13 -16.27 -2.45
N ARG A 23 7.29 -16.81 -3.33
CA ARG A 23 7.71 -17.76 -4.37
C ARG A 23 8.08 -17.08 -5.69
N GLY A 24 7.99 -15.75 -5.77
CA GLY A 24 8.24 -15.03 -7.00
C GLY A 24 7.10 -15.01 -8.00
N LYS A 25 5.94 -15.57 -7.63
CA LYS A 25 4.75 -15.55 -8.49
C LYS A 25 4.11 -14.17 -8.41
N GLU A 26 3.79 -13.60 -9.56
CA GLU A 26 2.92 -12.43 -9.64
C GLU A 26 1.53 -12.82 -9.11
N VAL A 27 1.12 -12.16 -8.02
CA VAL A 27 -0.17 -12.43 -7.34
C VAL A 27 -1.17 -11.32 -7.57
N TYR A 28 -0.68 -10.07 -7.62
CA TYR A 28 -1.48 -8.90 -7.90
C TYR A 28 -0.75 -7.99 -8.87
N TYR A 29 -1.50 -7.16 -9.57
CA TYR A 29 -0.96 -6.00 -10.26
C TYR A 29 -1.86 -4.79 -10.03
N THR A 30 -1.28 -3.61 -10.00
CA THR A 30 -1.99 -2.35 -9.85
C THR A 30 -2.10 -1.64 -11.19
N LYS A 31 -3.13 -0.80 -11.34
CA LYS A 31 -3.23 0.18 -12.42
C LYS A 31 -3.74 1.50 -11.86
N ASP A 32 -3.02 2.55 -12.14
CA ASP A 32 -3.46 3.91 -11.87
C ASP A 32 -4.48 4.33 -12.95
N ASP A 33 -5.52 5.02 -12.49
CA ASP A 33 -6.62 5.54 -13.26
C ASP A 33 -6.96 6.94 -12.74
N PHE A 34 -7.29 7.85 -13.64
CA PHE A 34 -7.69 9.21 -13.28
C PHE A 34 -9.20 9.32 -13.37
N ILE A 35 -9.84 9.58 -12.24
CA ILE A 35 -11.29 9.75 -12.15
C ILE A 35 -11.62 11.21 -11.80
N ALA A 36 -12.90 11.56 -11.90
CA ALA A 36 -13.37 12.92 -11.63
C ALA A 36 -13.06 13.42 -10.19
N THR A 37 -12.84 12.51 -9.23
CA THR A 37 -12.47 12.87 -7.85
C THR A 37 -10.97 12.91 -7.59
N GLY A 38 -10.12 12.56 -8.56
CA GLY A 38 -8.67 12.53 -8.41
C GLY A 38 -8.02 11.22 -8.86
N HIS A 39 -6.95 10.82 -8.18
CA HIS A 39 -6.19 9.60 -8.46
C HIS A 39 -6.90 8.36 -7.92
N ARG A 40 -6.91 7.28 -8.70
CA ARG A 40 -7.39 5.97 -8.26
C ARG A 40 -6.44 4.86 -8.68
N ILE A 41 -5.97 4.09 -7.71
CA ILE A 41 -5.17 2.88 -7.93
C ILE A 41 -6.12 1.67 -7.85
N LYS A 42 -6.28 0.92 -8.92
CA LYS A 42 -7.05 -0.34 -8.93
C LYS A 42 -6.11 -1.52 -8.72
N ILE A 43 -6.49 -2.45 -7.85
CA ILE A 43 -5.72 -3.65 -7.55
C ILE A 43 -6.43 -4.86 -8.17
N PHE A 44 -5.72 -5.57 -9.02
CA PHE A 44 -6.24 -6.74 -9.73
C PHE A 44 -5.54 -8.01 -9.28
N LEU A 45 -6.30 -9.10 -9.25
CA LEU A 45 -5.74 -10.46 -9.15
C LEU A 45 -5.06 -10.83 -10.47
N ALA A 46 -3.80 -11.25 -10.40
CA ALA A 46 -3.02 -11.61 -11.59
C ALA A 46 -3.60 -12.82 -12.34
N ASP A 47 -4.17 -13.79 -11.61
CA ASP A 47 -4.70 -15.03 -12.19
C ASP A 47 -6.05 -14.82 -12.93
N THR A 48 -6.92 -13.94 -12.42
CA THR A 48 -8.30 -13.78 -12.93
C THR A 48 -8.55 -12.43 -13.61
N ILE A 49 -7.62 -11.48 -13.51
CA ILE A 49 -7.76 -10.11 -14.06
C ILE A 49 -9.00 -9.40 -13.47
N SER A 50 -9.46 -9.83 -12.29
CA SER A 50 -10.61 -9.25 -11.59
C SER A 50 -10.12 -8.21 -10.60
N GLU A 51 -10.78 -7.04 -10.58
CA GLU A 51 -10.58 -6.03 -9.54
C GLU A 51 -10.94 -6.64 -8.17
N CYS A 52 -10.01 -6.57 -7.23
CA CYS A 52 -10.15 -7.17 -5.90
C CYS A 52 -10.03 -6.14 -4.77
N GLY A 53 -9.47 -4.97 -5.08
CA GLY A 53 -9.38 -3.83 -4.18
C GLY A 53 -9.04 -2.58 -4.95
N TYR A 54 -9.10 -1.44 -4.27
CA TYR A 54 -8.74 -0.16 -4.83
C TYR A 54 -8.25 0.80 -3.75
N VAL A 55 -7.52 1.80 -4.19
CA VAL A 55 -7.20 3.01 -3.44
C VAL A 55 -7.75 4.18 -4.25
N GLN A 56 -8.49 5.08 -3.62
CA GLN A 56 -9.12 6.18 -4.31
C GLN A 56 -8.96 7.48 -3.52
N GLU A 57 -8.51 8.53 -4.21
CA GLU A 57 -8.53 9.88 -3.69
C GLU A 57 -9.98 10.35 -3.50
N LYS A 58 -10.27 10.80 -2.28
CA LYS A 58 -11.49 11.53 -1.94
C LYS A 58 -11.15 12.98 -1.78
N TYR A 59 -11.78 13.80 -2.63
CA TYR A 59 -11.77 15.23 -2.47
C TYR A 59 -12.65 15.60 -1.27
N ASP A 60 -12.03 15.88 -0.13
CA ASP A 60 -12.66 16.61 0.95
C ASP A 60 -12.18 18.07 0.92
N ARG A 61 -13.05 19.01 1.29
CA ARG A 61 -12.82 20.44 1.06
C ARG A 61 -11.65 21.02 1.88
N GLU A 62 -11.20 20.31 2.91
CA GLU A 62 -10.17 20.79 3.85
C GLU A 62 -8.96 19.83 4.00
N GLU A 63 -9.04 18.58 3.54
CA GLU A 63 -8.01 17.56 3.79
C GLU A 63 -7.88 16.58 2.60
N ILE A 64 -6.65 16.25 2.21
CA ILE A 64 -6.39 15.18 1.24
C ILE A 64 -6.59 13.85 1.94
N LYS A 65 -7.56 13.07 1.45
CA LYS A 65 -7.96 11.80 2.03
C LYS A 65 -7.96 10.71 0.96
N PHE A 66 -7.38 9.56 1.29
CA PHE A 66 -7.42 8.37 0.44
C PHE A 66 -8.31 7.31 1.09
N GLU A 67 -9.24 6.76 0.33
CA GLU A 67 -9.96 5.54 0.70
C GLU A 67 -9.17 4.34 0.20
N PHE A 68 -9.09 3.28 1.00
CA PHE A 68 -8.55 1.99 0.60
C PHE A 68 -9.58 0.91 0.90
N ALA A 69 -9.80 0.00 -0.05
CA ALA A 69 -10.77 -1.06 0.09
C ALA A 69 -10.27 -2.36 -0.53
N ALA A 70 -10.60 -3.48 0.10
CA ALA A 70 -10.26 -4.82 -0.33
C ALA A 70 -11.36 -5.78 0.12
N ARG A 71 -12.02 -6.45 -0.83
CA ARG A 71 -13.17 -7.34 -0.55
C ARG A 71 -14.27 -6.62 0.24
N ASP A 72 -14.53 -7.06 1.46
CA ASP A 72 -15.52 -6.54 2.41
C ASP A 72 -14.93 -5.53 3.40
N LYS A 73 -13.61 -5.32 3.37
CA LYS A 73 -12.89 -4.38 4.24
C LYS A 73 -12.69 -3.05 3.52
N PHE A 74 -12.93 -1.95 4.22
CA PHE A 74 -12.68 -0.61 3.73
C PHE A 74 -12.20 0.27 4.87
N GLY A 75 -11.36 1.24 4.55
CA GLY A 75 -10.86 2.22 5.49
C GLY A 75 -10.46 3.48 4.75
N THR A 76 -10.11 4.50 5.52
CA THR A 76 -9.61 5.75 4.95
C THR A 76 -8.37 6.21 5.69
N ILE A 77 -7.50 6.90 4.97
CA ILE A 77 -6.28 7.47 5.49
C ILE A 77 -6.18 8.93 5.09
N SER A 78 -5.83 9.77 6.04
CA SER A 78 -5.53 11.18 5.81
C SER A 78 -4.33 11.62 6.64
N ARG A 79 -3.86 12.83 6.42
CA ARG A 79 -2.67 13.36 7.09
C ARG A 79 -3.09 14.37 8.14
N ASP A 80 -2.63 14.19 9.38
CA ASP A 80 -2.89 15.17 10.43
C ASP A 80 -2.13 16.48 10.13
N HIS A 81 -2.84 17.46 9.58
CA HIS A 81 -2.31 18.79 9.27
C HIS A 81 -2.06 19.64 10.53
N ARG A 82 -2.61 19.26 11.68
CA ARG A 82 -2.47 20.02 12.94
C ARG A 82 -1.18 19.66 13.68
N SER A 83 -0.61 18.50 13.41
CA SER A 83 0.64 18.06 14.02
C SER A 83 1.86 18.52 13.22
N ARG A 84 2.91 19.00 13.91
CA ARG A 84 4.24 19.19 13.31
C ARG A 84 4.97 17.87 13.05
N MET A 85 4.45 16.76 13.59
CA MET A 85 4.96 15.41 13.37
C MET A 85 4.18 14.76 12.22
N GLN A 86 4.84 13.89 11.43
CA GLN A 86 4.18 13.10 10.39
C GLN A 86 3.26 12.07 11.03
N ARG A 87 2.02 12.46 11.34
CA ARG A 87 0.97 11.55 11.82
C ARG A 87 -0.05 11.33 10.73
N TYR A 88 -0.47 10.08 10.61
CA TYR A 88 -1.52 9.65 9.70
C TYR A 88 -2.77 9.33 10.52
N LEU A 89 -3.92 9.81 10.06
CA LEU A 89 -5.21 9.47 10.65
C LEU A 89 -5.76 8.31 9.81
N VAL A 90 -5.78 7.12 10.39
CA VAL A 90 -6.38 5.94 9.75
C VAL A 90 -7.72 5.69 10.43
N ASP A 91 -8.77 5.69 9.61
CA ASP A 91 -10.13 5.32 10.01
C ASP A 91 -10.42 3.95 9.40
N TYR A 92 -10.22 2.92 10.21
CA TYR A 92 -10.36 1.50 9.89
C TYR A 92 -10.72 0.77 11.19
N ASP A 93 -11.52 -0.31 11.12
CA ASP A 93 -12.12 -0.98 12.29
C ASP A 93 -11.11 -1.42 13.38
N GLU A 94 -9.83 -1.57 13.03
CA GLU A 94 -8.76 -2.02 13.92
C GLU A 94 -7.88 -0.87 14.47
N ASP A 95 -8.25 0.41 14.27
CA ASP A 95 -7.52 1.59 14.76
C ASP A 95 -6.01 1.54 14.45
N TRP A 96 -5.66 1.38 13.17
CA TRP A 96 -4.27 1.25 12.74
C TRP A 96 -3.48 2.55 12.95
N ASP A 97 -2.33 2.46 13.62
CA ASP A 97 -1.36 3.55 13.77
C ASP A 97 -0.08 3.23 12.99
N VAL A 98 0.51 4.25 12.38
CA VAL A 98 1.71 4.10 11.54
C VAL A 98 2.90 4.68 12.26
N GLU A 99 3.85 3.81 12.64
CA GLU A 99 5.10 4.20 13.27
C GLU A 99 6.27 4.02 12.29
N GLY A 100 7.07 5.08 12.08
CA GLY A 100 8.27 5.06 11.25
C GLY A 100 8.24 6.06 10.09
N ASP A 101 8.95 5.72 9.01
CA ASP A 101 9.06 6.56 7.81
C ASP A 101 8.29 5.95 6.65
N ALA A 102 7.04 6.40 6.49
CA ALA A 102 6.18 5.98 5.39
C ALA A 102 6.62 6.51 4.03
N VAL A 103 7.45 7.56 3.96
CA VAL A 103 7.99 8.07 2.69
C VAL A 103 9.08 7.13 2.17
N SER A 104 9.96 6.67 3.05
CA SER A 104 11.04 5.74 2.71
C SER A 104 10.62 4.27 2.77
N TRP A 105 9.31 3.97 2.87
CA TRP A 105 8.78 2.61 2.98
C TRP A 105 9.39 1.79 4.13
N ASN A 106 9.68 2.44 5.25
CA ASN A 106 10.26 1.83 6.45
C ASN A 106 9.39 2.15 7.68
N TYR A 107 8.29 1.41 7.83
CA TYR A 107 7.30 1.65 8.89
C TYR A 107 6.65 0.36 9.39
N VAL A 108 6.08 0.43 10.58
CA VAL A 108 5.28 -0.62 11.21
C VAL A 108 3.87 -0.08 11.42
N VAL A 109 2.88 -0.92 11.11
CA VAL A 109 1.49 -0.65 11.44
C VAL A 109 1.17 -1.36 12.75
N HIS A 110 0.64 -0.61 13.70
CA HIS A 110 0.22 -1.09 15.01
C HIS A 110 -1.31 -1.08 15.10
N SER A 111 -1.88 -2.12 15.72
CA SER A 111 -3.27 -2.12 16.17
C SER A 111 -3.28 -2.49 17.65
N GLY A 112 -3.34 -1.48 18.52
CA GLY A 112 -3.16 -1.65 19.96
C GLY A 112 -1.80 -2.28 20.31
N SER A 113 -1.79 -3.55 20.76
CA SER A 113 -0.57 -4.28 21.13
C SER A 113 -0.04 -5.23 20.04
N ILE A 114 -0.74 -5.34 18.91
CA ILE A 114 -0.33 -6.20 17.80
C ILE A 114 0.25 -5.38 16.64
N GLU A 115 1.05 -6.05 15.82
CA GLU A 115 1.71 -5.47 14.65
C GLU A 115 1.21 -6.18 13.39
N PRO A 116 0.01 -5.82 12.88
CA PRO A 116 -0.60 -6.52 11.74
C PRO A 116 0.25 -6.46 10.47
N MET A 117 1.08 -5.43 10.31
CA MET A 117 1.85 -5.20 9.10
C MET A 117 3.18 -4.49 9.38
N LYS A 118 4.25 -4.95 8.72
CA LYS A 118 5.57 -4.33 8.72
C LYS A 118 6.04 -4.10 7.31
N VAL A 119 6.55 -2.91 7.03
CA VAL A 119 7.03 -2.52 5.70
C VAL A 119 8.46 -2.06 5.80
N LYS A 120 9.29 -2.60 4.91
CA LYS A 120 10.70 -2.25 4.82
C LYS A 120 11.13 -2.16 3.36
N SER A 121 11.97 -1.17 3.07
CA SER A 121 12.66 -1.03 1.80
C SER A 121 14.07 -1.59 1.93
N MET A 122 14.43 -2.54 1.08
CA MET A 122 15.83 -2.98 0.97
C MET A 122 16.15 -3.57 -0.40
N PRO A 123 17.44 -3.63 -0.79
CA PRO A 123 17.88 -4.39 -1.95
C PRO A 123 17.51 -5.87 -1.76
N TYR A 124 16.71 -6.40 -2.70
CA TYR A 124 16.26 -7.79 -2.63
C TYR A 124 16.23 -8.42 -4.02
N VAL A 125 16.46 -9.73 -4.07
CA VAL A 125 16.32 -10.54 -5.28
C VAL A 125 15.04 -11.34 -5.14
N ILE A 126 14.00 -10.94 -5.86
CA ILE A 126 12.73 -11.66 -5.89
C ILE A 126 12.98 -13.02 -6.58
N PRO A 127 12.75 -14.16 -5.89
CA PRO A 127 12.92 -15.48 -6.50
C PRO A 127 12.14 -15.59 -7.81
N GLY A 128 12.66 -16.30 -8.81
CA GLY A 128 11.94 -16.50 -10.09
C GLY A 128 11.82 -15.27 -11.00
N GLN A 129 12.22 -14.08 -10.56
CA GLN A 129 12.48 -12.93 -11.42
C GLN A 129 13.94 -12.95 -11.90
N ALA A 130 14.27 -12.12 -12.89
CA ALA A 130 15.67 -11.93 -13.31
C ALA A 130 16.55 -11.62 -12.09
N LEU A 131 17.78 -12.15 -12.05
CA LEU A 131 18.78 -11.99 -10.98
C LEU A 131 19.34 -10.55 -10.88
N ASN A 132 18.47 -9.56 -10.95
CA ASN A 132 18.81 -8.15 -10.79
C ASN A 132 18.45 -7.78 -9.36
N MET A 133 19.47 -7.47 -8.57
CA MET A 133 19.30 -6.87 -7.26
C MET A 133 18.77 -5.45 -7.46
N CYS A 134 17.57 -5.19 -6.98
CA CYS A 134 16.91 -3.90 -7.07
C CYS A 134 16.30 -3.55 -5.71
N GLU A 135 16.10 -2.25 -5.48
CA GLU A 135 15.37 -1.79 -4.30
C GLU A 135 13.94 -2.35 -4.35
N THR A 136 13.54 -3.03 -3.29
CA THR A 136 12.27 -3.75 -3.21
C THR A 136 11.58 -3.39 -1.91
N TYR A 137 10.31 -3.00 -2.02
CA TYR A 137 9.43 -2.83 -0.86
C TYR A 137 8.88 -4.19 -0.46
N ILE A 138 9.10 -4.54 0.81
CA ILE A 138 8.70 -5.81 1.38
C ILE A 138 7.66 -5.53 2.43
N LEU A 139 6.45 -6.02 2.20
CA LEU A 139 5.33 -5.95 3.12
C LEU A 139 5.21 -7.30 3.80
N GLU A 140 5.39 -7.35 5.11
CA GLU A 140 5.19 -8.53 5.95
C GLU A 140 3.86 -8.34 6.69
N ILE A 141 2.89 -9.21 6.42
CA ILE A 141 1.51 -9.10 6.94
C ILE A 141 1.24 -10.34 7.80
N ASP A 142 0.73 -10.15 9.01
CA ASP A 142 0.62 -11.23 9.99
C ASP A 142 -0.42 -12.28 9.55
N SER A 143 -1.60 -11.83 9.11
CA SER A 143 -2.70 -12.68 8.68
C SER A 143 -2.86 -12.74 7.16
N ASP A 144 -3.07 -13.95 6.62
CA ASP A 144 -3.31 -14.17 5.19
C ASP A 144 -4.62 -13.53 4.70
N SER A 145 -5.61 -13.35 5.59
CA SER A 145 -6.87 -12.66 5.27
C SER A 145 -6.64 -11.17 4.97
N ASP A 146 -5.58 -10.61 5.55
CA ASP A 146 -5.35 -9.16 5.59
C ASP A 146 -4.33 -8.72 4.53
N VAL A 147 -3.82 -9.67 3.73
CA VAL A 147 -2.82 -9.42 2.70
C VAL A 147 -3.27 -8.36 1.71
N LEU A 148 -4.53 -8.43 1.27
CA LEU A 148 -5.05 -7.52 0.26
C LEU A 148 -5.37 -6.14 0.84
N ILE A 149 -5.92 -6.07 2.06
CA ILE A 149 -6.20 -4.78 2.71
C ILE A 149 -4.88 -4.09 3.13
N GLY A 150 -3.88 -4.85 3.59
CA GLY A 150 -2.55 -4.33 3.88
C GLY A 150 -1.84 -3.81 2.63
N LEU A 151 -1.96 -4.51 1.48
CA LEU A 151 -1.48 -4.00 0.20
C LEU A 151 -2.17 -2.68 -0.19
N ALA A 152 -3.50 -2.63 -0.11
CA ALA A 152 -4.26 -1.42 -0.41
C ALA A 152 -3.88 -0.26 0.52
N PHE A 153 -3.67 -0.54 1.80
CA PHE A 153 -3.22 0.44 2.78
C PHE A 153 -1.83 1.00 2.48
N ALA A 154 -0.85 0.15 2.17
CA ALA A 154 0.48 0.60 1.78
C ALA A 154 0.46 1.49 0.53
N LEU A 155 -0.35 1.13 -0.46
CA LEU A 155 -0.55 1.94 -1.66
C LEU A 155 -1.25 3.27 -1.35
N ALA A 156 -2.16 3.31 -0.38
CA ALA A 156 -2.80 4.54 0.08
C ALA A 156 -1.82 5.47 0.79
N LEU A 157 -0.96 4.94 1.66
CA LEU A 157 0.15 5.70 2.26
C LEU A 157 1.10 6.25 1.20
N TYR A 158 1.44 5.43 0.20
CA TYR A 158 2.28 5.86 -0.91
C TYR A 158 1.63 6.98 -1.71
N ALA A 159 0.38 6.83 -2.13
CA ALA A 159 -0.38 7.84 -2.85
C ALA A 159 -0.48 9.14 -2.05
N LEU A 160 -0.80 9.06 -0.75
CA LEU A 160 -0.86 10.22 0.15
C LEU A 160 0.48 10.96 0.25
N ASN A 161 1.60 10.24 0.20
CA ASN A 161 2.94 10.83 0.25
C ASN A 161 3.43 11.32 -1.12
N LYS A 162 3.02 10.70 -2.23
CA LYS A 162 3.40 11.03 -3.61
C LYS A 162 2.64 12.26 -4.11
N TYR A 163 1.31 12.27 -3.96
CA TYR A 163 0.44 13.33 -4.46
C TYR A 163 0.34 14.46 -3.43
N ARG A 164 1.46 15.16 -3.21
CA ARG A 164 1.52 16.40 -2.43
C ARG A 164 1.10 17.57 -3.31
N TYR A 165 -0.19 17.88 -3.35
CA TYR A 165 -0.68 19.12 -3.96
C TYR A 165 -0.56 20.31 -3.00
#